data_AF-A0A4V2T3B0-F1
#
_entry.id   AF-A0A4V2T3B0-F1
#
_cell.length_a   1.000
_cell.length_b   1.000
_cell.length_c   1.000
_cell.angle_alpha   90.00
_cell.angle_beta   90.00
_cell.angle_gamma   90.00
#
_symmetry.space_group_name_H-M   'P 1'
#
loop_
_entity.id
_entity.type
_entity.pdbx_description
1 polymer ?
#
loop_
_entity_poly.entity_id
_entity_poly.type
_entity_poly.pdbx_seq_one_letter_code
_entity_poly.pdbx_strand_id
1 'polypeptide(L)'
;MATEPKWLKTARAKLGTTEAAGSANSATILGWAKRLGTKVLGMVYNADSVPWCGVFVAYCLQEDGIEPVAIAVRATSWSAWGQALRPERLAPGAVLVFARPGGGHVGFYVGEDADAYHILGGNQGDAVTVARVAKDRCIARRWPPGRPVIGKPVQMAARKPISTDEA
;
A
#
# COMPACT_ATOMS: atom_id res chain seq x y z
N MET A 1 -0.30 -17.75 17.68
CA MET A 1 -0.85 -16.80 16.69
C MET A 1 0.33 -16.09 16.03
N ALA A 2 0.43 -16.07 14.70
CA ALA A 2 1.57 -15.43 14.04
C ALA A 2 1.61 -13.94 14.40
N THR A 3 2.78 -13.45 14.83
CA THR A 3 2.99 -12.04 15.11
C THR A 3 2.96 -11.26 13.79
N GLU A 4 1.92 -10.45 13.59
CA GLU A 4 1.78 -9.57 12.44
C GLU A 4 2.12 -8.12 12.82
N PRO A 5 2.79 -7.33 11.95
CA PRO A 5 3.08 -5.93 12.23
C PRO A 5 1.83 -5.09 12.50
N LYS A 6 1.92 -4.12 13.40
CA LYS A 6 0.77 -3.27 13.77
C LYS A 6 0.25 -2.45 12.58
N TRP A 7 1.13 -1.90 11.74
CA TRP A 7 0.71 -1.19 10.53
C TRP A 7 -0.07 -2.07 9.54
N LEU A 8 0.29 -3.36 9.43
CA LEU A 8 -0.46 -4.29 8.59
C LEU A 8 -1.82 -4.65 9.21
N LYS A 9 -1.91 -4.80 10.53
CA LYS A 9 -3.21 -4.95 11.22
C LYS A 9 -4.11 -3.74 10.98
N THR A 10 -3.55 -2.52 11.05
CA THR A 10 -4.28 -1.29 10.71
C THR A 10 -4.82 -1.33 9.29
N ALA A 11 -3.99 -1.75 8.32
CA ALA A 11 -4.41 -1.89 6.93
C ALA A 11 -5.55 -2.90 6.74
N ARG A 12 -5.48 -4.07 7.39
CA ARG A 12 -6.54 -5.09 7.33
C ARG A 12 -7.87 -4.59 7.88
N ALA A 13 -7.83 -3.80 8.96
CA ALA A 13 -9.01 -3.20 9.55
C ALA A 13 -9.70 -2.15 8.65
N LYS A 14 -9.12 -1.84 7.48
CA LYS A 14 -9.67 -0.91 6.49
C LYS A 14 -10.14 -1.59 5.20
N LEU A 15 -10.03 -2.92 5.11
CA LEU A 15 -10.57 -3.69 3.99
C LEU A 15 -12.04 -3.32 3.73
N GLY A 16 -12.37 -3.07 2.47
CA GLY A 16 -13.72 -2.68 2.05
C GLY A 16 -14.02 -1.18 2.16
N THR A 17 -13.09 -0.34 2.61
CA THR A 17 -13.26 1.12 2.48
C THR A 17 -13.25 1.50 1.00
N THR A 18 -14.25 2.27 0.55
CA THR A 18 -14.38 2.71 -0.85
C THR A 18 -14.32 4.22 -0.98
N GLU A 19 -14.04 4.70 -2.19
CA GLU A 19 -14.37 6.06 -2.62
C GLU A 19 -15.87 6.31 -2.53
N ALA A 20 -16.25 7.59 -2.55
CA ALA A 20 -17.63 7.99 -2.71
C ALA A 20 -18.02 7.96 -4.20
N ALA A 21 -19.28 7.61 -4.48
CA ALA A 21 -19.76 7.55 -5.85
C ALA A 21 -19.94 8.94 -6.49
N GLY A 22 -19.72 9.02 -7.80
CA GLY A 22 -19.99 10.22 -8.59
C GLY A 22 -19.02 11.36 -8.25
N SER A 23 -19.55 12.56 -7.99
CA SER A 23 -18.75 13.75 -7.65
C SER A 23 -18.58 13.96 -6.14
N ALA A 24 -19.02 13.02 -5.32
CA ALA A 24 -18.86 13.07 -3.87
C ALA A 24 -17.42 12.65 -3.48
N ASN A 25 -17.05 12.88 -2.21
CA ASN A 25 -15.77 12.43 -1.68
C ASN A 25 -15.95 11.64 -0.38
N SER A 26 -15.17 10.58 -0.22
CA SER A 26 -15.14 9.74 0.98
C SER A 26 -14.58 10.52 2.17
N ALA A 27 -15.44 10.81 3.15
CA ALA A 27 -15.03 11.46 4.39
C ALA A 27 -13.93 10.70 5.13
N THR A 28 -13.89 9.36 4.98
CA THR A 28 -12.85 8.51 5.54
C THR A 28 -11.49 8.75 4.88
N ILE A 29 -11.42 8.71 3.55
CA ILE A 29 -10.17 8.89 2.79
C ILE A 29 -9.64 10.32 2.98
N LEU A 30 -10.53 11.32 2.90
CA LEU A 30 -10.18 12.71 3.20
C LEU A 30 -9.74 12.89 4.66
N GLY A 31 -10.33 12.15 5.59
CA GLY A 31 -9.92 12.14 6.99
C GLY A 31 -8.48 11.64 7.17
N TRP A 32 -8.08 10.59 6.44
CA TRP A 32 -6.70 10.12 6.44
C TRP A 32 -5.74 11.17 5.87
N ALA A 33 -6.09 11.75 4.73
CA ALA A 33 -5.29 12.79 4.08
C ALA A 33 -5.10 14.02 4.99
N LYS A 34 -6.17 14.46 5.67
CA LYS A 34 -6.12 15.55 6.65
C LYS A 34 -5.19 15.23 7.81
N ARG A 35 -5.20 14.00 8.32
CA ARG A 35 -4.34 13.57 9.43
C ARG A 35 -2.86 13.52 9.05
N LEU A 36 -2.56 13.09 7.82
CA LEU A 36 -1.20 13.09 7.28
C LEU A 36 -0.69 14.50 7.03
N GLY A 37 -1.55 15.38 6.53
CA GLY A 37 -1.24 16.76 6.23
C GLY A 37 -0.41 16.94 4.95
N THR A 38 -0.38 18.17 4.47
CA THR A 38 0.19 18.53 3.16
C THR A 38 1.68 18.27 3.05
N LYS A 39 2.43 18.39 4.15
CA LYS A 39 3.87 18.14 4.18
C LYS A 39 4.21 16.68 3.89
N VAL A 40 3.48 15.74 4.51
CA VAL A 40 3.68 14.31 4.28
C VAL A 40 3.22 13.94 2.87
N LEU A 41 2.05 14.43 2.47
CA LEU A 41 1.48 14.11 1.17
C LEU A 41 2.23 14.74 -0.01
N GLY A 42 2.89 15.87 0.21
CA GLY A 42 3.56 16.67 -0.83
C GLY A 42 2.60 17.47 -1.72
N MET A 43 1.32 17.54 -1.34
CA MET A 43 0.30 18.34 -2.01
C MET A 43 -0.88 18.63 -1.08
N VAL A 44 -1.73 19.58 -1.48
CA VAL A 44 -3.07 19.71 -0.90
C VAL A 44 -3.96 18.64 -1.49
N TYR A 45 -4.55 17.81 -0.63
CA TYR A 45 -5.36 16.66 -1.03
C TYR A 45 -6.83 16.91 -0.68
N ASN A 46 -7.66 17.16 -1.70
CA ASN A 46 -9.04 17.64 -1.51
C ASN A 46 -10.10 16.75 -2.18
N ALA A 47 -9.70 15.72 -2.91
CA ALA A 47 -10.64 14.80 -3.56
C ALA A 47 -10.16 13.36 -3.47
N ASP A 48 -11.06 12.40 -3.24
CA ASP A 48 -10.72 10.97 -3.25
C ASP A 48 -10.46 10.44 -4.66
N SER A 49 -10.95 11.12 -5.71
CA SER A 49 -10.58 10.85 -7.10
C SER A 49 -9.09 11.08 -7.45
N VAL A 50 -8.29 11.65 -6.52
CA VAL A 50 -6.83 11.69 -6.65
C VAL A 50 -6.29 10.32 -6.21
N PRO A 51 -5.31 9.71 -6.90
CA PRO A 51 -4.80 8.41 -6.47
C PRO A 51 -4.37 8.36 -5.00
N TRP A 52 -4.98 7.47 -4.21
CA TRP A 52 -4.80 7.39 -2.74
C TRP A 52 -4.14 6.11 -2.24
N CYS A 53 -3.56 5.30 -3.12
CA CYS A 53 -2.76 4.14 -2.70
C CYS A 53 -1.62 4.56 -1.75
N GLY A 54 -0.95 5.68 -2.04
CA GLY A 54 0.08 6.27 -1.19
C GLY A 54 -0.44 6.87 0.11
N VAL A 55 -1.62 7.51 0.08
CA VAL A 55 -2.31 8.05 1.28
C VAL A 55 -2.63 6.91 2.24
N PHE A 56 -3.17 5.80 1.73
CA PHE A 56 -3.51 4.62 2.53
C PHE A 56 -2.28 4.01 3.22
N VAL A 57 -1.18 3.81 2.49
CA VAL A 57 0.06 3.26 3.04
C VAL A 57 0.65 4.20 4.09
N ALA A 58 0.70 5.50 3.81
CA ALA A 58 1.19 6.51 4.75
C ALA A 58 0.38 6.53 6.05
N TYR A 59 -0.95 6.52 5.94
CA TYR A 59 -1.85 6.51 7.10
C TYR A 59 -1.61 5.28 7.98
N CYS A 60 -1.52 4.09 7.38
CA CYS A 60 -1.33 2.84 8.13
C CYS A 60 0.03 2.81 8.88
N LEU A 61 1.07 3.38 8.28
CA LEU A 61 2.39 3.50 8.92
C LEU A 61 2.39 4.54 10.04
N GLN A 62 1.75 5.69 9.83
CA GLN A 62 1.65 6.76 10.83
C GLN A 62 0.90 6.30 12.09
N GLU A 63 -0.11 5.41 11.95
CA GLU A 63 -0.82 4.79 13.09
C GLU A 63 0.08 3.90 13.96
N ASP A 64 1.23 3.50 13.45
CA ASP A 64 2.29 2.81 14.20
C ASP A 64 3.52 3.69 14.50
N GLY A 65 3.36 5.02 14.38
CA GLY A 65 4.43 5.98 14.63
C GLY A 65 5.62 5.84 13.66
N ILE A 66 5.41 5.25 12.49
CA ILE A 66 6.43 5.11 11.45
C ILE A 66 6.30 6.28 10.50
N GLU A 67 7.39 7.01 10.32
CA GLU A 67 7.44 8.14 9.39
C GLU A 67 7.28 7.66 7.94
N PRO A 68 6.28 8.17 7.20
CA PRO A 68 6.11 7.88 5.78
C PRO A 68 7.23 8.48 4.91
N VAL A 69 7.23 8.14 3.63
CA VAL A 69 8.11 8.80 2.66
C VAL A 69 7.68 10.27 2.43
N ALA A 70 8.63 11.12 2.03
CA ALA A 70 8.28 12.44 1.51
C ALA A 70 7.46 12.32 0.22
N ILE A 71 6.45 13.18 0.06
CA ILE A 71 5.52 13.15 -1.10
C ILE A 71 4.81 11.79 -1.16
N ALA A 72 4.19 11.40 -0.03
CA ALA A 72 3.64 10.07 0.19
C ALA A 72 2.49 9.71 -0.75
N VAL A 73 1.78 10.71 -1.32
CA VAL A 73 0.73 10.50 -2.32
C VAL A 73 1.26 9.78 -3.57
N ARG A 74 2.53 10.02 -3.93
CA ARG A 74 3.15 9.47 -5.13
C ARG A 74 3.73 8.09 -4.82
N ALA A 75 3.14 7.04 -5.41
CA ALA A 75 3.58 5.65 -5.24
C ALA A 75 5.08 5.44 -5.50
N THR A 76 5.66 6.07 -6.52
CA THR A 76 7.08 5.89 -6.86
C THR A 76 8.03 6.51 -5.84
N SER A 77 7.61 7.48 -5.02
CA SER A 77 8.43 8.03 -3.93
C SER A 77 8.85 6.93 -2.95
N TRP A 78 7.95 5.98 -2.69
CA TRP A 78 8.19 4.84 -1.80
C TRP A 78 9.30 3.91 -2.29
N SER A 79 9.72 4.00 -3.56
CA SER A 79 10.77 3.15 -4.11
C SER A 79 12.12 3.32 -3.43
N ALA A 80 12.38 4.44 -2.73
CA ALA A 80 13.61 4.70 -1.98
C ALA A 80 13.41 4.73 -0.45
N TRP A 81 12.18 4.54 0.03
CA TRP A 81 11.84 4.64 1.46
C TRP A 81 12.29 3.40 2.25
N GLY A 82 12.78 3.61 3.47
CA GLY A 82 13.09 2.53 4.40
C GLY A 82 14.20 1.58 3.94
N GLN A 83 14.19 0.37 4.48
CA GLN A 83 15.17 -0.67 4.16
C GLN A 83 14.73 -1.49 2.95
N ALA A 84 15.65 -1.75 2.01
CA ALA A 84 15.40 -2.69 0.91
C ALA A 84 15.29 -4.13 1.43
N LEU A 85 14.26 -4.86 1.01
CA LEU A 85 14.16 -6.30 1.22
C LEU A 85 14.49 -7.06 -0.06
N ARG A 86 15.28 -8.11 0.09
CA ARG A 86 15.45 -9.13 -0.96
C ARG A 86 14.23 -10.06 -0.99
N PRO A 87 13.87 -10.65 -2.15
CA PRO A 87 12.69 -11.50 -2.28
C PRO A 87 12.59 -12.63 -1.24
N GLU A 88 13.71 -13.28 -0.93
CA GLU A 88 13.80 -14.37 0.05
C GLU A 88 13.60 -13.92 1.51
N ARG A 89 13.65 -12.61 1.76
CA ARG A 89 13.42 -11.98 3.07
C ARG A 89 12.10 -11.22 3.13
N LEU A 90 11.26 -11.34 2.10
CA LEU A 90 9.97 -10.66 2.06
C LEU A 90 9.07 -11.20 3.18
N ALA A 91 8.28 -10.31 3.78
CA ALA A 91 7.40 -10.65 4.89
C ALA A 91 6.11 -9.82 4.83
N PRO A 92 4.98 -10.36 5.34
CA PRO A 92 3.73 -9.61 5.45
C PRO A 92 3.94 -8.24 6.08
N GLY A 93 3.50 -7.20 5.36
CA GLY A 93 3.59 -5.80 5.79
C GLY A 93 4.72 -5.04 5.11
N ALA A 94 5.54 -5.70 4.29
CA ALA A 94 6.47 -5.00 3.41
C ALA A 94 5.68 -4.07 2.46
N VAL A 95 6.20 -2.87 2.25
CA VAL A 95 5.68 -1.90 1.29
C VAL A 95 6.26 -2.24 -0.08
N LEU A 96 5.42 -2.67 -1.02
CA LEU A 96 5.82 -2.98 -2.38
C LEU A 96 5.38 -1.86 -3.31
N VAL A 97 6.27 -1.52 -4.23
CA VAL A 97 6.05 -0.48 -5.25
C VAL A 97 6.03 -1.14 -6.62
N PHE A 98 5.06 -0.75 -7.43
CA PHE A 98 4.82 -1.30 -8.76
C PHE A 98 4.82 -0.21 -9.82
N ALA A 99 5.40 -0.50 -10.97
CA ALA A 99 5.32 0.37 -12.15
C ALA A 99 4.03 0.12 -12.94
N ARG A 100 3.48 1.19 -13.52
CA ARG A 100 2.34 1.14 -14.45
C ARG A 100 2.53 2.11 -15.61
N PRO A 101 1.89 1.86 -16.76
CA PRO A 101 1.63 2.92 -17.71
C PRO A 101 0.93 4.09 -17.01
N GLY A 102 1.47 5.31 -17.13
CA GLY A 102 0.87 6.50 -16.52
C GLY A 102 1.12 6.71 -15.02
N GLY A 103 1.87 5.83 -14.33
CA GLY A 103 2.18 6.04 -12.91
C GLY A 103 2.77 4.83 -12.19
N GLY A 104 2.44 4.69 -10.92
CA GLY A 104 2.85 3.56 -10.11
C GLY A 104 1.83 3.25 -9.03
N HIS A 105 2.04 2.15 -8.32
CA HIS A 105 1.19 1.72 -7.22
C HIS A 105 2.00 1.30 -6.02
N VAL A 106 1.39 1.42 -4.85
CA VAL A 106 2.01 1.03 -3.60
C VAL A 106 0.99 0.37 -2.68
N GLY A 107 1.41 -0.67 -1.99
CA GLY A 107 0.57 -1.39 -1.04
C GLY A 107 1.39 -2.34 -0.18
N PHE A 108 0.71 -3.03 0.74
CA PHE A 108 1.35 -3.98 1.64
C PHE A 108 1.32 -5.40 1.07
N TYR A 109 2.47 -6.05 1.03
CA TYR A 109 2.55 -7.48 0.76
C TYR A 109 1.81 -8.27 1.85
N VAL A 110 0.91 -9.17 1.43
CA VAL A 110 0.24 -10.13 2.31
C VAL A 110 0.54 -11.60 1.94
N GLY A 111 1.14 -11.81 0.77
CA GLY A 111 1.58 -13.11 0.27
C GLY A 111 1.88 -13.06 -1.22
N GLU A 112 2.10 -14.21 -1.84
CA GLU A 112 2.40 -14.35 -3.26
C GLU A 112 2.03 -15.73 -3.81
N ASP A 113 1.94 -15.82 -5.12
CA ASP A 113 1.94 -17.08 -5.87
C ASP A 113 3.13 -17.11 -6.84
N ALA A 114 3.11 -18.03 -7.81
CA ALA A 114 4.18 -18.14 -8.80
C ALA A 114 4.35 -16.84 -9.61
N ASP A 115 3.25 -16.21 -9.99
CA ASP A 115 3.22 -15.15 -11.01
C ASP A 115 3.05 -13.74 -10.39
N ALA A 116 2.43 -13.66 -9.21
CA ALA A 116 1.99 -12.40 -8.64
C ALA A 116 2.27 -12.27 -7.13
N TYR A 117 2.45 -11.03 -6.69
CA TYR A 117 2.32 -10.65 -5.30
C TYR A 117 0.85 -10.38 -4.97
N HIS A 118 0.43 -10.74 -3.76
CA HIS A 118 -0.89 -10.42 -3.22
C HIS A 118 -0.73 -9.17 -2.36
N ILE A 119 -1.38 -8.09 -2.80
CA ILE A 119 -1.18 -6.74 -2.29
C ILE A 119 -2.45 -6.21 -1.66
N LEU A 120 -2.37 -5.93 -0.36
CA LEU A 120 -3.35 -5.14 0.37
C LEU A 120 -3.06 -3.66 0.11
N GLY A 121 -3.85 -3.03 -0.75
CA GLY A 121 -3.65 -1.65 -1.18
C GLY A 121 -4.95 -0.86 -1.14
N GLY A 122 -4.82 0.46 -1.07
CA GLY A 122 -5.89 1.42 -1.31
C GLY A 122 -5.99 1.76 -2.80
N ASN A 123 -7.11 2.33 -3.18
CA ASN A 123 -7.47 2.71 -4.55
C ASN A 123 -7.44 1.56 -5.56
N GLN A 124 -7.68 0.32 -5.13
CA GLN A 124 -7.68 -0.85 -6.01
C GLN A 124 -9.12 -1.17 -6.42
N GLY A 125 -9.54 -0.60 -7.56
CA GLY A 125 -10.95 -0.56 -7.97
C GLY A 125 -11.75 0.32 -7.01
N ASP A 126 -11.28 1.55 -6.80
CA ASP A 126 -11.85 2.57 -5.91
C ASP A 126 -12.04 2.08 -4.46
N ALA A 127 -11.23 1.11 -4.02
CA ALA A 127 -11.41 0.44 -2.74
C ALA A 127 -10.11 -0.06 -2.09
N VAL A 128 -10.17 -0.31 -0.78
CA VAL A 128 -9.14 -1.07 -0.05
C VAL A 128 -9.42 -2.55 -0.22
N THR A 129 -8.60 -3.23 -1.01
CA THR A 129 -8.78 -4.65 -1.35
C THR A 129 -7.47 -5.43 -1.31
N VAL A 130 -7.55 -6.75 -1.50
CA VAL A 130 -6.39 -7.57 -1.88
C VAL A 130 -6.46 -7.87 -3.38
N ALA A 131 -5.43 -7.44 -4.10
CA ALA A 131 -5.24 -7.65 -5.54
C ALA A 131 -4.00 -8.50 -5.81
N ARG A 132 -4.02 -9.26 -6.90
CA ARG A 132 -2.81 -9.92 -7.42
C ARG A 132 -2.12 -8.96 -8.38
N VAL A 133 -0.85 -8.66 -8.14
CA VAL A 133 -0.06 -7.75 -8.99
C VAL A 133 1.16 -8.52 -9.50
N ALA A 134 1.37 -8.53 -10.81
CA ALA A 134 2.44 -9.31 -11.45
C ALA A 134 3.83 -8.97 -10.86
N LYS A 135 4.67 -10.00 -10.68
CA LYS A 135 5.99 -9.83 -10.05
C LYS A 135 6.95 -8.96 -10.85
N ASP A 136 6.86 -9.00 -12.17
CA ASP A 136 7.67 -8.20 -13.10
C ASP A 136 7.41 -6.68 -12.98
N ARG A 137 6.20 -6.29 -12.58
CA ARG A 137 5.85 -4.89 -12.29
C ARG A 137 6.45 -4.38 -10.98
N CYS A 138 6.95 -5.25 -10.09
CA CYS A 138 7.45 -4.86 -8.76
C CYS A 138 8.85 -4.26 -8.83
N ILE A 139 8.95 -2.94 -8.67
CA ILE A 139 10.20 -2.19 -8.76
C ILE A 139 10.89 -1.97 -7.41
N ALA A 140 10.19 -2.12 -6.29
CA ALA A 140 10.81 -2.03 -4.95
C ALA A 140 10.07 -2.87 -3.91
N ARG A 141 10.82 -3.43 -2.96
CA ARG A 141 10.28 -4.05 -1.73
C ARG A 141 10.93 -3.39 -0.53
N ARG A 142 10.14 -2.73 0.30
CA ARG A 142 10.61 -1.86 1.38
C ARG A 142 10.04 -2.28 2.73
N TRP A 143 10.82 -2.01 3.76
CA TRP A 143 10.46 -2.29 5.14
C TRP A 143 10.70 -1.05 6.01
N PRO A 144 9.86 -0.78 7.03
CA PRO A 144 10.09 0.31 7.96
C PRO A 144 11.49 0.26 8.59
N PRO A 145 12.24 1.38 8.59
CA PRO A 145 13.56 1.43 9.21
C PRO A 145 13.45 1.18 10.72
N GLY A 146 14.43 0.47 11.30
CA GLY A 146 14.47 0.20 12.74
C GLY A 146 13.41 -0.77 13.26
N ARG A 147 12.56 -1.35 12.39
CA ARG A 147 11.61 -2.41 12.78
C ARG A 147 12.19 -3.78 12.43
N PRO A 148 12.14 -4.78 13.34
CA PRO A 148 12.55 -6.13 13.00
C PRO A 148 11.65 -6.70 11.90
N VAL A 149 12.26 -7.37 10.91
CA VAL A 149 11.50 -8.10 9.89
C VAL A 149 10.93 -9.36 10.55
N ILE A 150 9.61 -9.43 10.68
CA ILE A 150 8.90 -10.56 11.29
C ILE A 150 8.15 -11.35 10.22
N GLY A 151 8.39 -12.65 10.16
CA GLY A 151 7.77 -13.54 9.17
C GLY A 151 8.71 -13.92 8.02
N LYS A 152 8.11 -14.48 6.98
CA LYS A 152 8.76 -15.04 5.80
C LYS A 152 7.82 -14.94 4.59
N PRO A 153 8.27 -15.22 3.36
CA PRO A 153 7.40 -15.27 2.21
C PRO A 153 6.19 -16.21 2.44
N VAL A 154 5.00 -15.78 2.04
CA VAL A 154 3.74 -16.51 2.25
C VAL A 154 3.17 -16.92 0.90
N GLN A 155 3.13 -18.22 0.64
CA GLN A 155 2.49 -18.75 -0.57
C GLN A 155 0.97 -18.75 -0.42
N MET A 156 0.27 -18.24 -1.44
CA MET A 156 -1.18 -18.11 -1.51
C MET A 156 -1.72 -18.71 -2.80
N ALA A 157 -2.99 -19.12 -2.79
CA ALA A 157 -3.65 -19.64 -3.99
C ALA A 157 -3.99 -18.52 -4.98
N ALA A 158 -3.75 -18.73 -6.27
CA ALA A 158 -4.07 -17.82 -7.37
C ALA A 158 -5.59 -17.78 -7.67
N ARG A 159 -6.39 -17.22 -6.76
CA ARG A 159 -7.86 -17.25 -6.83
C ARG A 159 -8.49 -16.13 -7.66
N LYS A 160 -7.77 -15.03 -7.88
CA LYS A 160 -8.23 -13.88 -8.69
C LYS A 160 -7.37 -13.78 -9.96
N PRO A 161 -7.81 -13.10 -11.02
CA PRO A 161 -6.92 -12.69 -12.10
C PRO A 161 -5.81 -11.77 -11.59
N ILE A 162 -4.70 -11.68 -12.34
CA ILE A 162 -3.71 -10.62 -12.12
C ILE A 162 -4.39 -9.29 -12.48
N SER A 163 -4.29 -8.32 -11.60
CA SER A 163 -4.89 -7.02 -11.83
C SER A 163 -4.09 -6.19 -12.82
N THR A 164 -4.82 -5.50 -13.69
CA THR A 164 -4.31 -4.46 -14.60
C THR A 164 -4.76 -3.08 -14.17
N ASP A 165 -5.65 -3.00 -13.18
CA ASP A 165 -6.27 -1.79 -12.69
C ASP A 165 -6.25 -1.80 -11.15
N GLU A 166 -5.43 -0.94 -10.58
CA GLU A 166 -5.42 -0.76 -9.15
C GLU A 166 -5.23 0.73 -8.76
N ALA A 167 -5.72 1.65 -9.60
CA ALA A 167 -5.72 3.10 -9.37
C ALA A 167 -6.81 3.80 -10.17
#